data_AF-A0A428N2U7-F1
#
_entry.id   AF-A0A428N2U7-F1
#
_cell.length_a   1.000
_cell.length_b   1.000
_cell.length_c   1.000
_cell.angle_alpha   90.00
_cell.angle_beta   90.00
_cell.angle_gamma   90.00
#
_symmetry.space_group_name_H-M   'P 1'
#
loop_
_entity.id
_entity.type
_entity.pdbx_description
1 polymer ?
#
loop_
_entity_poly.entity_id
_entity_poly.type
_entity_poly.pdbx_seq_one_letter_code
_entity_poly.pdbx_strand_id
1 'polypeptide(L)' 'MNNNLERILDQYPIHPVTFTRFGKAVKVEAAEGTFALKETHIDPNKAERFLQTLRFFEKQQLPAVTPVLPTKMGSGAV' A
#
# COMPACT_ATOMS: atom_id res chain seq x y z
N MET A 1 11.85 17.14 6.64
CA MET A 1 12.15 15.75 6.25
C MET A 1 10.84 14.97 6.28
N ASN A 2 10.15 14.82 5.13
CA ASN A 2 8.99 13.94 4.91
C ASN A 2 8.39 14.07 3.48
N ASN A 3 8.85 15.05 2.69
CA ASN A 3 8.29 15.41 1.38
C ASN A 3 8.13 14.24 0.38
N ASN A 4 8.95 13.19 0.47
CA ASN A 4 8.83 12.05 -0.45
C ASN A 4 7.67 11.12 -0.08
N LEU A 5 7.35 10.96 1.21
CA LEU A 5 6.23 10.12 1.65
C LEU A 5 4.89 10.75 1.30
N GLU A 6 4.75 12.05 1.56
CA GLU A 6 3.54 12.80 1.20
C GLU A 6 3.31 12.73 -0.32
N ARG A 7 4.34 12.97 -1.13
CA ARG A 7 4.25 12.86 -2.60
C ARG A 7 3.88 11.46 -3.11
N ILE A 8 4.33 10.40 -2.43
CA ILE A 8 3.92 9.03 -2.76
C ILE A 8 2.44 8.83 -2.40
N LEU A 9 2.03 9.30 -1.22
CA LEU A 9 0.68 9.12 -0.71
C LEU A 9 -0.38 9.96 -1.44
N ASP A 10 0.02 11.07 -2.07
CA ASP A 10 -0.85 11.86 -2.96
C ASP A 10 -1.44 11.03 -4.12
N GLN A 11 -0.76 9.96 -4.52
CA GLN A 11 -1.21 9.05 -5.56
C GLN A 11 -2.32 8.11 -5.09
N TYR A 12 -2.58 8.03 -3.78
CA TYR A 12 -3.58 7.17 -3.18
C TYR A 12 -4.82 7.96 -2.77
N PRO A 13 -6.01 7.34 -2.77
CA PRO A 13 -7.25 7.97 -2.37
C PRO A 13 -7.41 7.98 -0.83
N ILE A 14 -6.38 8.44 -0.11
CA ILE A 14 -6.40 8.57 1.36
C ILE A 14 -5.94 9.95 1.77
N HIS A 15 -6.35 10.38 2.97
CA HIS A 15 -5.95 11.64 3.57
C HIS A 15 -5.11 11.39 4.84
N PRO A 16 -3.77 11.29 4.71
CA PRO A 16 -2.88 11.00 5.83
C PRO A 16 -2.91 12.09 6.91
N VAL A 17 -2.94 11.67 8.17
CA VAL A 17 -2.92 12.53 9.37
C VAL A 17 -1.65 12.30 10.17
N THR A 18 -1.21 11.05 10.32
CA THR A 18 -0.04 10.71 11.16
C THR A 18 0.76 9.56 10.57
N PHE A 19 2.09 9.65 10.73
CA PHE A 19 3.05 8.67 10.23
C PHE A 19 3.85 8.10 11.39
N THR A 20 3.83 6.78 11.55
CA THR A 20 4.69 6.09 12.53
C THR A 20 5.53 5.03 11.83
N ARG A 21 6.86 5.12 11.92
CA ARG A 21 7.75 4.15 11.28
C ARG A 21 7.92 2.91 12.16
N PHE A 22 7.69 1.74 11.57
CA PHE A 22 7.89 0.41 12.16
C PHE A 22 8.90 -0.37 11.32
N GLY A 23 10.19 -0.16 11.59
CA GLY A 23 11.28 -0.78 10.83
C GLY A 23 11.23 -0.41 9.35
N LYS A 24 10.92 -1.38 8.48
CA LYS A 24 10.83 -1.23 7.02
C LYS A 24 9.43 -0.85 6.51
N ALA A 25 8.46 -0.70 7.40
CA ALA A 25 7.10 -0.26 7.07
C ALA A 25 6.77 1.04 7.80
N VAL A 26 5.81 1.78 7.27
CA VAL A 26 5.26 2.98 7.88
C VAL A 26 3.77 2.75 8.10
N LYS A 27 3.31 2.89 9.34
CA LYS A 27 1.89 3.00 9.66
C LYS A 27 1.44 4.40 9.27
N VAL A 28 0.43 4.46 8.42
CA VAL A 28 -0.22 5.70 7.97
C VAL A 28 -1.61 5.71 8.57
N GLU A 29 -1.85 6.63 9.49
CA GLU A 29 -3.20 6.91 10.00
C GLU A 29 -3.82 7.98 9.11
N ALA A 30 -4.98 7.69 8.53
CA ALA A 30 -5.71 8.56 7.62
C ALA A 30 -7.19 8.63 8.03
N ALA A 31 -7.93 9.58 7.46
CA ALA A 31 -9.37 9.72 7.71
C ALA A 31 -10.17 8.45 7.34
N GLU A 32 -9.70 7.72 6.32
CA GLU A 32 -10.32 6.49 5.83
C GLU A 32 -9.96 5.24 6.66
N GLY A 33 -8.97 5.35 7.56
CA GLY A 33 -8.51 4.23 8.38
C GLY A 33 -6.99 4.16 8.56
N THR A 34 -6.51 2.98 8.95
CA THR A 34 -5.09 2.72 9.16
C THR A 34 -4.54 1.88 8.02
N PHE A 35 -3.43 2.34 7.44
CA PHE A 35 -2.75 1.69 6.33
C PHE A 35 -1.30 1.38 6.67
N ALA A 36 -0.75 0.38 5.99
CA ALA A 36 0.67 0.08 6.04
C ALA A 36 1.30 0.43 4.68
N LEU A 37 2.26 1.34 4.68
CA LEU A 37 3.10 1.66 3.53
C LEU A 37 4.43 0.90 3.67
N LYS A 38 4.80 0.14 2.63
CA LYS A 38 6.04 -0.65 2.62
C LYS A 38 6.77 -0.44 1.31
N GLU A 39 8.01 0.01 1.41
CA GLU A 39 8.93 0.06 0.27
C GLU A 39 9.41 -1.35 -0.07
N THR A 40 9.46 -1.67 -1.36
CA THR A 40 9.87 -2.99 -1.85
C THR A 40 10.90 -2.85 -2.97
N HIS A 41 11.80 -3.83 -3.06
CA HIS A 41 12.79 -3.94 -4.13
C HIS A 41 12.47 -5.14 -5.04
N ILE A 42 11.21 -5.57 -5.06
CA ILE A 42 10.76 -6.66 -5.91
C ILE A 42 10.76 -6.16 -7.35
N ASP A 43 11.27 -7.00 -8.26
CA ASP A 43 11.20 -6.76 -9.69
C ASP A 43 9.75 -6.46 -10.15
N PRO A 44 9.50 -5.46 -11.00
CA PRO A 44 8.14 -5.05 -11.38
C PRO A 44 7.26 -6.19 -11.89
N ASN A 45 7.80 -7.13 -12.68
CA ASN A 45 7.02 -8.28 -13.18
C ASN A 45 6.64 -9.24 -12.04
N LYS A 46 7.54 -9.43 -11.08
CA LYS A 46 7.26 -10.22 -9.87
C LYS A 46 6.26 -9.51 -8.95
N ALA A 47 6.33 -8.18 -8.85
CA ALA A 47 5.41 -7.39 -8.06
C ALA A 47 3.99 -7.47 -8.61
N GLU A 48 3.83 -7.36 -9.94
CA GLU A 48 2.53 -7.50 -10.60
C GLU A 48 1.93 -8.90 -10.35
N ARG A 49 2.71 -9.96 -10.53
CA ARG A 49 2.26 -11.33 -10.25
C ARG A 49 1.88 -11.53 -8.78
N PHE A 50 2.63 -10.92 -7.86
CA PHE A 50 2.31 -10.93 -6.43
C PHE A 50 0.97 -10.26 -6.15
N LEU A 51 0.73 -9.07 -6.71
CA LEU A 51 -0.53 -8.33 -6.54
C LEU A 51 -1.72 -9.11 -7.12
N GLN A 52 -1.57 -9.73 -8.29
CA GLN A 52 -2.60 -10.58 -8.89
C GLN A 52 -2.95 -11.77 -7.99
N THR A 53 -1.93 -12.39 -7.39
CA THR A 53 -2.10 -13.51 -6.46
C THR A 53 -2.82 -13.06 -5.17
N LEU A 54 -2.46 -11.89 -4.62
CA LEU A 54 -3.15 -11.33 -3.46
C LEU A 54 -4.62 -11.03 -3.74
N ARG A 55 -4.93 -10.40 -4.88
CA ARG A 55 -6.32 -10.14 -5.30
C ARG A 55 -7.12 -11.42 -5.48
N PHE A 56 -6.48 -12.49 -5.97
CA PHE A 56 -7.12 -13.80 -6.05
C PHE A 56 -7.50 -14.31 -4.66
N PHE A 57 -6.58 -14.26 -3.69
CA PHE A 57 -6.87 -14.70 -2.31
C PHE A 57 -7.88 -13.82 -1.58
N GLU A 58 -7.85 -12.50 -1.82
CA GLU A 58 -8.83 -11.56 -1.30
C GLU A 58 -10.26 -11.92 -1.76
N LYS A 59 -10.43 -12.25 -3.05
CA LYS A 59 -11.71 -12.73 -3.59
C LYS A 59 -12.18 -14.05 -2.96
N GLN A 60 -11.25 -14.87 -2.48
CA GLN A 60 -11.57 -16.11 -1.76
C GLN A 60 -11.83 -15.87 -0.26
N GLN A 61 -11.82 -14.60 0.20
CA GLN A 61 -12.05 -14.20 1.59
C GLN A 61 -11.12 -14.90 2.60
N LEU A 62 -9.87 -15.19 2.19
CA LEU A 62 -8.90 -15.80 3.09
C LEU A 62 -8.46 -14.78 4.15
N PRO A 63 -8.67 -15.06 5.46
CA PRO A 63 -8.40 -14.10 6.53
C PRO A 63 -6.91 -13.78 6.73
N ALA A 64 -6.01 -14.57 6.13
CA ALA A 64 -4.57 -14.40 6.24
C ALA A 64 -3.98 -13.35 5.27
N VAL A 65 -4.79 -12.73 4.43
CA VAL A 65 -4.31 -11.80 3.38
C VAL A 65 -4.75 -10.38 3.66
N THR A 66 -3.77 -9.47 3.78
CA THR A 66 -4.02 -8.04 3.88
C THR A 66 -4.32 -7.48 2.48
N PRO A 67 -5.45 -6.78 2.27
CA PRO A 67 -5.79 -6.21 0.98
C PRO A 67 -4.82 -5.08 0.60
N VAL A 68 -4.59 -4.92 -0.71
CA VAL A 68 -3.71 -3.86 -1.24
C VAL A 68 -4.56 -2.71 -1.74
N LEU A 69 -4.33 -1.51 -1.20
CA LEU A 69 -4.99 -0.31 -1.68
C LEU A 69 -4.41 0.10 -3.05
N PRO A 70 -5.23 0.21 -4.12
CA PRO A 70 -4.77 0.71 -5.40
C PRO A 70 -4.53 2.22 -5.36
N THR A 71 -3.71 2.71 -6.28
CA THR A 71 -3.59 4.16 -6.53
C THR A 71 -4.87 4.72 -7.17
N LYS A 72 -5.02 6.04 -7.18
CA LYS A 72 -6.10 6.76 -7.88
C LYS A 72 -6.19 6.40 -9.37
N MET A 73 -5.07 5.97 -9.97
CA MET A 73 -4.98 5.56 -11.37
C MET A 73 -5.32 4.07 -11.60
N GLY A 74 -5.66 3.31 -10.55
CA GLY A 74 -5.98 1.88 -10.64
C GLY A 74 -4.76 0.94 -10.70
N SER A 75 -3.56 1.49 -10.87
CA SER A 75 -2.31 0.73 -10.81
C SER A 75 -1.97 0.38 -9.36
N GLY A 76 -1.45 -0.83 -9.13
CA GLY A 76 -0.68 -1.10 -7.92
C GLY A 76 0.55 -0.21 -7.98
N ALA A 77 0.81 0.58 -6.94
CA ALA A 77 1.96 1.47 -6.96
C ALA A 77 3.24 0.68 -7.18
N VAL A 78 4.00 1.09 -8.19
CA VAL A 78 5.36 0.61 -8.48
C VAL A 78 6.33 1.55 -7.80
#